data_AF-A0A087DZF8-F1
#
_entry.id   AF-A0A087DZF8-F1
#
_cell.length_a   1.000
_cell.length_b   1.000
_cell.length_c   1.000
_cell.angle_alpha   90.00
_cell.angle_beta   90.00
_cell.angle_gamma   90.00
#
_symmetry.space_group_name_H-M   'P 1'
#
loop_
_entity.id
_entity.type
_entity.pdbx_description
1 polymer ?
#
loop_
_entity_poly.entity_id
_entity_poly.type
_entity_poly.pdbx_seq_one_letter_code
_entity_poly.pdbx_strand_id
1 'polypeptide(L)' 'MLFCECKWRSVPTGLRQLETLRNRAELLHPEHGHYMLFSKNGFDEHVTSRAAQADDVTLVDFGSM' A
#
# COMPACT_ATOMS: atom_id res chain seq x y z
N MET A 1 -13.20 0.34 5.84
CA MET A 1 -12.28 1.22 6.60
C MET A 1 -11.07 1.52 5.73
N LEU A 2 -10.51 2.73 5.81
CA LEU A 2 -9.34 3.11 5.02
C LEU A 2 -8.07 3.05 5.88
N PHE A 3 -7.04 2.36 5.38
CA PHE A 3 -5.73 2.25 6.02
C PHE A 3 -4.66 2.78 5.07
N CYS A 4 -3.82 3.67 5.57
CA CYS A 4 -2.82 4.35 4.76
C CYS A 4 -1.44 4.20 5.39
N GLU A 5 -0.42 3.96 4.57
CA GLU A 5 0.97 4.08 4.98
C GLU A 5 1.76 4.92 3.97
N CYS A 6 2.52 5.89 4.49
CA CYS A 6 3.47 6.67 3.71
C CYS A 6 4.87 6.41 4.23
N LYS A 7 5.79 6.06 3.32
CA LYS A 7 7.21 5.89 3.65
C LYS A 7 8.07 6.70 2.69
N TRP A 8 8.73 7.71 3.24
CA TRP A 8 9.70 8.53 2.52
C TRP A 8 11.05 7.81 2.47
N ARG A 9 11.23 6.95 1.48
CA ARG A 9 12.46 6.16 1.31
C ARG A 9 13.11 6.47 -0.03
N SER A 10 14.42 6.21 -0.11
CA SER A 10 15.18 6.27 -1.35
C SER A 10 14.94 5.08 -2.28
N VAL A 11 14.26 4.03 -1.79
CA VAL A 11 13.94 2.81 -2.55
C VAL A 11 12.43 2.71 -2.80
N PRO A 12 12.01 2.02 -3.88
CA PRO A 12 10.61 1.74 -4.15
C PRO A 12 9.91 1.02 -2.99
N THR A 13 8.60 1.24 -2.88
CA THR A 13 7.74 0.52 -1.93
C THR A 13 7.27 -0.80 -2.51
N GLY A 14 7.26 -1.85 -1.70
CA GLY A 14 6.98 -3.22 -2.13
C GLY A 14 5.97 -3.94 -1.25
N LEU A 15 5.76 -5.23 -1.55
CA LEU A 15 4.73 -6.06 -0.89
C LEU A 15 4.85 -6.09 0.63
N ARG A 16 6.07 -6.11 1.17
CA ARG A 16 6.28 -6.12 2.63
C ARG A 16 5.56 -4.96 3.34
N GLN A 17 5.49 -3.79 2.72
CA GLN A 17 4.78 -2.65 3.31
C GLN A 17 3.27 -2.86 3.27
N LEU A 18 2.73 -3.39 2.17
CA LEU A 18 1.32 -3.76 2.08
C LEU A 18 0.94 -4.78 3.16
N GLU A 19 1.71 -5.86 3.30
CA GLU A 19 1.48 -6.92 4.30
C GLU A 19 1.57 -6.37 5.73
N THR A 20 2.56 -5.52 6.00
CA THR A 20 2.71 -4.88 7.31
C THR A 20 1.49 -4.03 7.65
N LEU A 21 0.97 -3.27 6.68
CA LEU A 21 -0.23 -2.45 6.86
C LEU A 21 -1.47 -3.33 7.10
N ARG A 22 -1.66 -4.41 6.34
CA ARG A 22 -2.76 -5.37 6.53
C ARG A 22 -2.72 -6.01 7.91
N ASN A 23 -1.58 -6.55 8.31
CA ASN A 23 -1.41 -7.18 9.62
C ASN A 23 -1.71 -6.21 10.78
N ARG A 24 -1.37 -4.93 10.63
CA ARG A 24 -1.70 -3.91 11.63
C ARG A 24 -3.17 -3.52 11.61
N ALA A 25 -3.79 -3.49 10.43
CA ALA A 25 -5.21 -3.21 10.28
C ALA A 25 -6.09 -4.28 10.93
N GLU A 26 -5.66 -5.54 10.94
CA GLU A 26 -6.39 -6.65 11.61
C GLU A 26 -6.63 -6.40 13.10
N LEU A 27 -5.75 -5.65 13.77
CA LEU A 27 -5.92 -5.27 15.19
C LEU A 27 -7.16 -4.40 15.43
N LEU A 28 -7.70 -3.79 14.37
CA LEU A 28 -8.88 -2.93 14.42
C LEU A 28 -10.17 -3.67 14.03
N HIS A 29 -10.07 -4.99 13.78
CA HIS A 29 -11.16 -5.87 13.37
C HIS A 29 -12.08 -5.27 12.28
N PRO A 30 -11.53 -4.75 11.16
CA PRO A 30 -12.35 -4.24 10.08
C PRO A 30 -13.09 -5.38 9.38
N GLU A 31 -14.38 -5.23 9.13
CA GLU A 31 -15.10 -6.14 8.23
C GLU A 31 -14.55 -6.06 6.80
N HIS A 32 -14.20 -4.85 6.36
CA HIS A 32 -13.59 -4.57 5.05
C HIS A 32 -12.55 -3.45 5.17
N GLY A 33 -11.39 -3.64 4.54
CA GLY A 33 -10.29 -2.68 4.52
C GLY A 33 -9.90 -2.28 3.10
N HIS A 34 -9.66 -0.99 2.88
CA HIS A 34 -9.01 -0.47 1.67
C HIS A 34 -7.61 0.04 2.06
N TYR A 35 -6.60 -0.27 1.27
CA TYR A 35 -5.20 -0.06 1.60
C TYR A 35 -4.54 0.90 0.63
N MET A 36 -4.09 2.04 1.13
CA MET A 36 -3.34 3.02 0.33
C MET A 36 -1.87 3.03 0.72
N LEU A 37 -1.01 2.82 -0.27
CA LEU A 37 0.43 3.00 -0.11
C LEU A 37 0.88 4.25 -0.84
N PHE A 38 1.60 5.11 -0.14
CA PHE A 38 2.21 6.31 -0.68
C PHE A 38 3.72 6.11 -0.79
N SER A 39 4.28 6.39 -1.97
CA SER A 39 5.72 6.25 -2.20
C SER A 39 6.30 7.46 -2.89
N LYS A 40 7.47 7.89 -2.40
CA LYS A 40 8.26 8.97 -3.01
C LYS A 40 8.93 8.51 -4.32
N ASN A 41 9.45 7.28 -4.32
CA ASN A 41 10.28 6.72 -5.40
C ASN A 41 9.56 5.55 -6.10
N GLY A 42 8.23 5.59 -6.14
CA GLY A 42 7.39 4.57 -6.78
C GLY A 42 7.37 3.20 -6.12
N PHE A 43 6.96 2.20 -6.90
CA PHE A 43 6.57 0.88 -6.42
C PHE A 43 7.28 -0.22 -7.18
N ASP A 44 7.56 -1.35 -6.51
CA ASP A 44 8.08 -2.52 -7.20
C ASP A 44 7.00 -3.27 -8.00
N GLU A 45 7.44 -4.12 -8.93
CA GLU A 45 6.54 -4.87 -9.82
C GLU A 45 5.55 -5.74 -9.03
N HIS A 46 6.00 -6.35 -7.94
CA HIS A 46 5.17 -7.26 -7.16
C HIS A 46 3.97 -6.55 -6.51
N VAL A 47 4.18 -5.36 -5.91
CA VAL A 47 3.07 -4.61 -5.30
C VAL A 47 2.16 -3.98 -6.37
N THR A 48 2.71 -3.57 -7.52
CA THR A 48 1.88 -3.08 -8.64
C THR A 48 1.00 -4.18 -9.22
N SER A 49 1.53 -5.39 -9.40
CA SER A 49 0.75 -6.56 -9.84
C SER A 49 -0.34 -6.90 -8.83
N ARG A 50 -0.02 -6.88 -7.52
CA ARG A 50 -1.02 -7.13 -6.47
C ARG A 50 -2.13 -6.07 -6.40
N ALA A 51 -1.81 -4.81 -6.71
CA ALA A 51 -2.81 -3.74 -6.80
C ALA A 51 -3.67 -3.84 -8.06
N ALA A 52 -3.10 -4.31 -9.18
CA ALA A 52 -3.86 -4.54 -10.41
C ALA A 52 -4.85 -5.71 -10.31
N GLN A 53 -4.57 -6.68 -9.43
CA GLN A 53 -5.42 -7.86 -9.22
C GLN A 53 -6.49 -7.69 -8.13
N ALA A 54 -6.47 -6.58 -7.39
CA ALA A 54 -7.36 -6.43 -6.25
C ALA A 54 -7.92 -5.04 -6.10
N ASP A 55 -9.22 -4.99 -5.84
CA ASP A 55 -9.97 -3.75 -5.70
C ASP A 55 -9.74 -3.07 -4.33
N ASP A 56 -8.99 -3.72 -3.42
CA ASP A 56 -8.73 -3.27 -2.06
C ASP A 56 -7.42 -2.50 -1.88
N VAL A 57 -6.65 -2.25 -2.96
CA VAL A 57 -5.34 -1.58 -2.88
C VAL A 57 -5.25 -0.41 -3.86
N THR A 58 -4.75 0.73 -3.38
CA THR A 58 -4.40 1.88 -4.21
C THR A 58 -2.96 2.30 -3.99
N LEU A 59 -2.24 2.51 -5.08
CA LEU A 59 -0.86 2.98 -5.07
C LEU A 59 -0.84 4.45 -5.45
N VAL A 60 -0.18 5.27 -4.64
CA VAL A 60 -0.07 6.72 -4.84
C VAL A 60 1.39 7.10 -4.95
N ASP A 61 1.80 7.49 -6.16
CA ASP A 61 3.18 7.89 -6.47
C ASP A 61 3.32 9.41 -6.39
N PHE A 62 4.38 9.89 -5.72
CA PHE A 62 4.69 11.31 -5.65
C PHE A 62 4.92 11.96 -7.03
N GLY A 63 5.53 11.25 -7.98
CA GLY A 63 5.75 11.73 -9.33
C GLY A 63 4.47 11.89 -10.17
N SER A 64 3.34 11.37 -9.69
CA SER A 64 2.02 11.51 -10.31
C SER A 64 1.14 12.60 -9.69
N MET A 65 1.65 13.31 -8.67
CA MET A 65 1.01 14.44 -7.99
C MET A 65 1.64 15.76 -8.38
#